data_AF-A0A3P3R1A9-F1
#
_entry.id   AF-A0A3P3R1A9-F1
#
_cell.length_a   1.000
_cell.length_b   1.000
_cell.length_c   1.000
_cell.angle_alpha   90.00
_cell.angle_beta   90.00
_cell.angle_gamma   90.00
#
_symmetry.space_group_name_H-M   'P 1'
#
loop_
_entity.id
_entity.type
_entity.pdbx_description
1 polymer ?
#
loop_
_entity_poly.entity_id
_entity_poly.type
_entity_poly.pdbx_seq_one_letter_code
_entity_poly.pdbx_strand_id
1 'polypeptide(L)'
;MDFKKRYEELKKQNFPDSERIKFIADLGASEEIEYHYQLICTDRDEGTNLNLSGSFYKHDKKGLEFLFEVLDNEDNENLKVFIAYLMAETLSKLRHRDFYVEFCNKLIPVMTSLIETKDAILRQKIIISLGWIGSSNEIDIFTKKISEDKDSLCRAWSASSLMQMSFHGVGKKLLQEKTKAYFASAIASETDLYACGIMIESAQILFGKKWISSSAVEDVDAEKIEKARKSAVRFLNK
;
A
#
# COMPACT_ATOMS: atom_id res chain seq x y z
N MET A 1 7.89 -31.25 -6.10
CA MET A 1 6.60 -31.13 -6.82
C MET A 1 6.88 -30.32 -8.07
N ASP A 2 6.42 -30.73 -9.25
CA ASP A 2 6.64 -29.92 -10.46
C ASP A 2 5.61 -28.79 -10.52
N PHE A 3 5.97 -27.62 -9.98
CA PHE A 3 5.10 -26.46 -9.96
C PHE A 3 4.79 -25.92 -11.35
N LYS A 4 5.71 -26.08 -12.31
CA LYS A 4 5.50 -25.66 -13.69
C LYS A 4 4.41 -26.49 -14.36
N LYS A 5 4.50 -27.81 -14.24
CA LYS A 5 3.44 -28.70 -14.75
C LYS A 5 2.08 -28.39 -14.11
N ARG A 6 2.05 -28.19 -12.79
CA ARG A 6 0.79 -27.89 -12.09
C ARG A 6 0.21 -26.53 -12.50
N TYR A 7 1.04 -25.51 -12.71
CA TYR A 7 0.59 -24.21 -13.22
C TYR A 7 -0.07 -24.33 -14.60
N GLU A 8 0.56 -25.08 -15.53
CA GLU A 8 0.00 -25.32 -16.86
C GLU A 8 -1.32 -26.10 -16.82
N GLU A 9 -1.44 -27.06 -15.90
CA GLU A 9 -2.71 -27.79 -15.66
C GLU A 9 -3.81 -26.88 -15.12
N LEU A 10 -3.48 -25.95 -14.22
CA LEU A 10 -4.42 -24.95 -13.71
C LEU A 10 -4.83 -23.94 -14.79
N LYS A 11 -3.89 -23.50 -15.61
CA LYS A 11 -4.15 -22.57 -16.73
C LYS A 11 -5.16 -23.17 -17.71
N LYS A 12 -5.06 -24.46 -18.03
CA LYS A 12 -6.04 -25.18 -18.87
C LYS A 12 -7.44 -25.27 -18.27
N GLN A 13 -7.54 -25.21 -16.95
CA GLN A 13 -8.79 -25.31 -16.20
C GLN A 13 -9.34 -23.94 -15.78
N ASN A 14 -8.74 -22.85 -16.25
CA ASN A 14 -9.08 -21.48 -15.85
C ASN A 14 -9.00 -21.25 -14.33
N PHE A 15 -7.97 -21.83 -13.70
CA PHE A 15 -7.63 -21.64 -12.29
C PHE A 15 -8.81 -21.78 -11.30
N PRO A 16 -9.40 -22.98 -11.13
CA PRO A 16 -10.45 -23.19 -10.15
C PRO A 16 -10.01 -22.75 -8.74
N ASP A 17 -10.85 -21.98 -8.04
CA ASP A 17 -10.44 -21.25 -6.82
C ASP A 17 -9.75 -22.13 -5.77
N SER A 18 -10.34 -23.28 -5.45
CA SER A 18 -9.79 -24.21 -4.45
C SER A 18 -8.39 -24.70 -4.83
N GLU A 19 -8.18 -25.01 -6.10
CA GLU A 19 -6.93 -25.55 -6.61
C GLU A 19 -5.86 -24.47 -6.77
N ARG A 20 -6.27 -23.28 -7.22
CA ARG A 20 -5.46 -22.06 -7.27
C ARG A 20 -4.95 -21.68 -5.88
N ILE A 21 -5.84 -21.59 -4.89
CA ILE A 21 -5.48 -21.25 -3.50
C ILE A 21 -4.49 -22.28 -2.94
N LYS A 22 -4.74 -23.58 -3.17
CA LYS A 22 -3.83 -24.64 -2.75
C LYS A 22 -2.47 -24.52 -3.45
N PHE A 23 -2.45 -24.23 -4.75
CA PHE A 23 -1.21 -24.04 -5.50
C PHE A 23 -0.39 -22.86 -4.96
N ILE A 24 -1.02 -21.71 -4.74
CA ILE A 24 -0.36 -20.53 -4.16
C ILE A 24 0.19 -20.85 -2.78
N ALA A 25 -0.58 -21.57 -1.94
CA ALA A 25 -0.15 -21.95 -0.61
C ALA A 25 1.07 -22.88 -0.63
N ASP A 26 1.07 -23.89 -1.51
CA ASP A 26 2.15 -24.85 -1.68
C ASP A 26 3.41 -24.18 -2.28
N LEU A 27 3.23 -23.28 -3.25
CA LEU A 27 4.31 -22.54 -3.90
C LEU A 27 5.05 -21.63 -2.91
N GLY A 28 4.31 -20.89 -2.08
CA GLY A 28 4.93 -20.07 -1.02
C GLY A 28 5.63 -20.90 0.07
N ALA A 29 5.26 -22.17 0.26
CA ALA A 29 5.92 -23.06 1.22
C ALA A 29 7.11 -23.83 0.61
N SER A 30 7.41 -23.62 -0.67
CA SER A 30 8.49 -24.30 -1.39
C SER A 30 9.78 -23.48 -1.37
N GLU A 31 10.87 -24.04 -1.88
CA GLU A 31 12.14 -23.33 -2.08
C GLU A 31 12.21 -22.61 -3.44
N GLU A 32 11.14 -22.67 -4.25
CA GLU A 32 11.07 -22.14 -5.62
C GLU A 32 10.82 -20.62 -5.64
N ILE A 33 11.70 -19.84 -5.01
CA ILE A 33 11.55 -18.38 -4.85
C ILE A 33 11.54 -17.67 -6.21
N GLU A 34 12.52 -17.99 -7.06
CA GLU A 34 12.66 -17.37 -8.38
C GLU A 34 11.45 -17.67 -9.26
N TYR A 35 11.04 -18.95 -9.33
CA TYR A 35 9.88 -19.35 -10.10
C TYR A 35 8.59 -18.70 -9.57
N HIS A 36 8.43 -18.58 -8.24
CA HIS A 36 7.31 -17.86 -7.65
C HIS A 36 7.28 -16.39 -8.08
N TYR A 37 8.43 -15.70 -8.06
CA TYR A 37 8.53 -14.33 -8.54
C TYR A 37 8.23 -14.19 -10.04
N GLN A 38 8.71 -15.12 -10.88
CA GLN A 38 8.40 -15.15 -12.31
C GLN A 38 6.90 -15.26 -12.56
N LEU A 39 6.20 -16.10 -11.81
CA LEU A 39 4.76 -16.22 -11.90
C LEU A 39 4.03 -14.95 -11.44
N ILE A 40 4.50 -14.29 -10.37
CA ILE A 40 3.97 -12.99 -9.93
C ILE A 40 4.11 -11.93 -11.04
N CYS A 41 5.25 -11.89 -11.73
CA CYS A 41 5.45 -11.02 -12.88
C CYS A 41 4.49 -11.36 -14.03
N THR A 42 4.29 -12.66 -14.29
CA THR A 42 3.35 -13.13 -15.32
C THR A 42 1.91 -12.73 -14.99
N ASP A 43 1.46 -12.90 -13.75
CA ASP A 43 0.11 -12.50 -13.28
C ASP A 43 -0.12 -10.99 -13.44
N ARG A 44 0.92 -10.18 -13.16
CA ARG A 44 0.91 -8.73 -13.39
C ARG A 44 0.77 -8.40 -14.88
N ASP A 45 1.62 -8.98 -15.72
CA ASP A 45 1.71 -8.64 -17.14
C ASP A 45 0.50 -9.13 -17.94
N GLU A 46 -0.03 -10.31 -17.59
CA GLU A 46 -1.25 -10.88 -18.18
C GLU A 46 -2.53 -10.29 -17.57
N GLY A 47 -2.45 -9.58 -16.43
CA GLY A 47 -3.59 -8.96 -15.75
C GLY A 47 -4.61 -9.98 -15.21
N THR A 48 -4.17 -11.20 -14.87
CA THR A 48 -5.05 -12.34 -14.55
C THR A 48 -5.62 -12.30 -13.14
N ASN A 49 -5.08 -11.46 -12.26
CA ASN A 49 -5.53 -11.27 -10.88
C ASN A 49 -5.60 -12.59 -10.08
N LEU A 50 -4.61 -13.45 -10.28
CA LEU A 50 -4.51 -14.75 -9.63
C LEU A 50 -4.10 -14.62 -8.15
N ASN A 51 -3.55 -13.46 -7.75
CA ASN A 51 -3.11 -13.15 -6.40
C ASN A 51 -1.93 -14.05 -5.96
N LEU A 52 -0.99 -14.28 -6.88
CA LEU A 52 0.17 -15.14 -6.62
C LEU A 52 1.09 -14.55 -5.55
N SER A 53 1.19 -13.22 -5.42
CA SER A 53 1.99 -12.57 -4.37
C SER A 53 1.48 -12.87 -2.95
N GLY A 54 0.23 -13.32 -2.82
CA GLY A 54 -0.44 -13.53 -1.55
C GLY A 54 0.31 -14.45 -0.58
N SER A 55 1.07 -15.42 -1.08
CA SER A 55 1.89 -16.35 -0.27
C SER A 55 3.38 -16.08 -0.31
N PHE A 56 3.87 -15.06 -1.04
CA PHE A 56 5.31 -14.81 -1.20
C PHE A 56 6.02 -14.57 0.13
N TYR A 57 5.33 -13.98 1.12
CA TYR A 57 5.87 -13.77 2.46
C TYR A 57 6.31 -15.06 3.19
N LYS A 58 5.82 -16.22 2.76
CA LYS A 58 6.22 -17.52 3.33
C LYS A 58 7.68 -17.88 3.00
N HIS A 59 8.26 -17.27 1.97
CA HIS A 59 9.70 -17.35 1.67
C HIS A 59 10.57 -16.62 2.70
N ASP A 60 9.94 -15.88 3.62
CA ASP A 60 10.56 -15.25 4.80
C ASP A 60 11.77 -14.38 4.41
N LYS A 61 12.84 -14.41 5.21
CA LYS A 61 14.06 -13.63 4.96
C LYS A 61 14.66 -13.88 3.56
N LYS A 62 14.72 -15.14 3.11
CA LYS A 62 15.30 -15.50 1.80
C LYS A 62 14.53 -14.89 0.63
N GLY A 63 13.19 -14.84 0.74
CA GLY A 63 12.36 -14.19 -0.27
C GLY A 63 12.64 -12.70 -0.40
N LEU A 64 12.86 -12.02 0.73
CA LEU A 64 13.21 -10.60 0.73
C LEU A 64 14.64 -10.34 0.22
N GLU A 65 15.60 -11.19 0.58
CA GLU A 65 16.98 -11.12 0.06
C GLU A 65 16.99 -11.26 -1.46
N PHE A 66 16.27 -12.25 -2.00
CA PHE A 66 16.07 -12.41 -3.43
C PHE A 66 15.44 -11.15 -4.08
N LEU A 67 14.39 -10.57 -3.48
CA LEU A 67 13.77 -9.37 -4.04
C LEU A 67 14.69 -8.15 -4.02
N PHE A 68 15.59 -8.02 -3.03
CA PHE A 68 16.63 -6.99 -3.05
C PHE A 68 17.62 -7.20 -4.19
N GLU A 69 18.07 -8.43 -4.43
CA GLU A 69 18.94 -8.73 -5.58
C GLU A 69 18.26 -8.37 -6.90
N VAL A 70 16.98 -8.71 -7.06
CA VAL A 70 16.21 -8.32 -8.26
C VAL A 70 16.08 -6.80 -8.38
N LEU A 71 15.79 -6.10 -7.27
CA LEU A 71 15.64 -4.64 -7.24
C LEU A 71 16.95 -3.91 -7.61
N ASP A 72 18.08 -4.38 -7.11
CA ASP A 72 19.40 -3.78 -7.32
C ASP A 72 19.88 -3.92 -8.78
N ASN A 73 19.38 -4.92 -9.51
CA ASN A 73 19.70 -5.18 -10.92
C ASN A 73 18.64 -4.64 -11.90
N GLU A 74 17.57 -4.03 -11.41
CA GLU A 74 16.53 -3.42 -12.25
C GLU A 74 16.90 -1.96 -12.56
N ASP A 75 16.55 -1.46 -13.74
CA ASP A 75 16.75 -0.06 -14.14
C ASP A 75 15.44 0.62 -14.53
N ASN A 76 14.44 -0.15 -14.93
CA ASN A 76 13.13 0.36 -15.29
C ASN A 76 12.37 0.84 -14.04
N GLU A 77 12.01 2.13 -14.02
CA GLU A 77 11.32 2.75 -12.88
C GLU A 77 10.01 2.04 -12.50
N ASN A 78 9.19 1.62 -13.48
CA ASN A 78 7.94 0.92 -13.22
C ASN A 78 8.20 -0.42 -12.54
N LEU A 79 9.19 -1.17 -13.01
CA LEU A 79 9.57 -2.45 -12.40
C LEU A 79 10.18 -2.25 -11.00
N LYS A 80 10.98 -1.21 -10.77
CA LYS A 80 11.46 -0.84 -9.42
C LYS A 80 10.30 -0.57 -8.46
N VAL A 81 9.32 0.22 -8.87
CA VAL A 81 8.12 0.51 -8.08
C VAL A 81 7.35 -0.77 -7.79
N PHE A 82 7.19 -1.65 -8.78
CA PHE A 82 6.53 -2.94 -8.59
C PHE A 82 7.24 -3.83 -7.58
N ILE A 83 8.56 -4.00 -7.71
CA ILE A 83 9.36 -4.82 -6.80
C ILE A 83 9.31 -4.23 -5.38
N ALA A 84 9.53 -2.93 -5.24
CA ALA A 84 9.44 -2.24 -3.95
C ALA A 84 8.06 -2.43 -3.30
N TYR A 85 6.98 -2.30 -4.08
CA TYR A 85 5.62 -2.56 -3.62
C TYR A 85 5.43 -4.01 -3.11
N LEU A 86 5.90 -5.01 -3.87
CA LEU A 86 5.84 -6.43 -3.48
C LEU A 86 6.62 -6.69 -2.18
N MET A 87 7.79 -6.05 -2.02
CA MET A 87 8.58 -6.13 -0.80
C MET A 87 7.86 -5.50 0.40
N ALA A 88 7.21 -4.34 0.21
CA ALA A 88 6.39 -3.70 1.25
C ALA A 88 5.23 -4.59 1.70
N GLU A 89 4.51 -5.17 0.73
CA GLU A 89 3.41 -6.10 0.98
C GLU A 89 3.92 -7.30 1.78
N THR A 90 5.06 -7.87 1.38
CA THR A 90 5.71 -8.99 2.06
C THR A 90 6.11 -8.63 3.50
N LEU A 91 6.78 -7.49 3.69
CA LEU A 91 7.19 -7.00 5.01
C LEU A 91 6.00 -6.73 5.94
N SER A 92 4.89 -6.22 5.41
CA SER A 92 3.68 -5.96 6.19
C SER A 92 3.12 -7.22 6.88
N LYS A 93 3.36 -8.40 6.29
CA LYS A 93 2.98 -9.72 6.81
C LYS A 93 4.04 -10.31 7.75
N LEU A 94 5.25 -9.77 7.77
CA LEU A 94 6.42 -10.25 8.53
C LEU A 94 6.83 -9.34 9.69
N ARG A 95 5.94 -8.43 10.16
CA ARG A 95 6.19 -7.50 11.28
C ARG A 95 6.69 -8.14 12.59
N HIS A 96 6.41 -9.41 12.79
CA HIS A 96 6.77 -10.16 14.00
C HIS A 96 8.19 -10.76 13.92
N ARG A 97 8.88 -10.64 12.77
CA ARG A 97 10.22 -11.17 12.56
C ARG A 97 11.27 -10.20 13.09
N ASP A 98 12.38 -10.73 13.59
CA ASP A 98 13.51 -9.97 14.16
C ASP A 98 14.21 -9.09 13.11
N PHE A 99 14.28 -9.55 11.87
CA PHE A 99 14.86 -8.81 10.74
C PHE A 99 13.93 -7.73 10.16
N TYR A 100 12.67 -7.62 10.60
CA TYR A 100 11.69 -6.71 9.99
C TYR A 100 12.19 -5.26 9.90
N VAL A 101 12.72 -4.74 11.01
CA VAL A 101 13.21 -3.36 11.09
C VAL A 101 14.41 -3.14 10.18
N GLU A 102 15.33 -4.11 10.11
CA GLU A 102 16.50 -4.05 9.23
C GLU A 102 16.09 -3.91 7.76
N PHE A 103 15.15 -4.73 7.31
CA PHE A 103 14.68 -4.72 5.92
C PHE A 103 13.85 -3.47 5.59
N CYS A 104 13.05 -2.96 6.54
CA CYS A 104 12.36 -1.69 6.37
C CYS A 104 13.36 -0.53 6.22
N ASN A 105 14.41 -0.48 7.06
CA ASN A 105 15.44 0.56 6.98
C ASN A 105 16.22 0.53 5.64
N LYS A 106 16.34 -0.64 5.01
CA LYS A 106 16.93 -0.78 3.66
C LYS A 106 15.97 -0.32 2.55
N LEU A 107 14.69 -0.66 2.67
CA LEU A 107 13.70 -0.43 1.60
C LEU A 107 13.14 1.01 1.58
N ILE A 108 12.94 1.63 2.75
CA ILE A 108 12.36 2.98 2.87
C ILE A 108 13.13 4.04 2.08
N PRO A 109 14.49 4.08 2.10
CA PRO A 109 15.25 5.03 1.28
C PRO A 109 15.00 4.86 -0.23
N VAL A 110 14.87 3.62 -0.70
CA VAL A 110 14.57 3.32 -2.11
C VAL A 110 13.17 3.79 -2.48
N MET A 111 12.17 3.52 -1.64
CA MET A 111 10.81 4.03 -1.86
C MET A 111 10.75 5.55 -1.83
N THR A 112 11.50 6.18 -0.92
CA THR A 112 11.55 7.64 -0.79
C THR A 112 12.14 8.30 -2.03
N SER A 113 13.10 7.66 -2.73
CA SER A 113 13.57 8.18 -4.01
C SER A 113 12.53 8.00 -5.14
N LEU A 114 11.77 6.91 -5.12
CA LEU A 114 10.73 6.61 -6.10
C LEU A 114 9.44 7.42 -5.93
N ILE A 115 9.19 8.03 -4.77
CA ILE A 115 7.98 8.83 -4.50
C ILE A 115 7.88 10.12 -5.33
N GLU A 116 8.97 10.52 -6.00
CA GLU A 116 9.02 11.66 -6.90
C GLU A 116 8.79 11.27 -8.37
N THR A 117 8.42 10.02 -8.66
CA THR A 117 8.01 9.61 -10.01
C THR A 117 6.86 10.48 -10.52
N LYS A 118 6.93 10.82 -11.81
CA LYS A 118 5.94 11.65 -12.50
C LYS A 118 4.63 10.90 -12.71
N ASP A 119 4.69 9.57 -12.85
CA ASP A 119 3.50 8.74 -13.03
C ASP A 119 2.71 8.71 -11.71
N ALA A 120 1.47 9.20 -11.76
CA ALA A 120 0.62 9.27 -10.56
C ALA A 120 0.30 7.88 -10.02
N ILE A 121 0.04 6.89 -10.87
CA ILE A 121 -0.32 5.53 -10.44
C ILE A 121 0.87 4.88 -9.74
N LEU A 122 2.09 5.03 -10.28
CA LEU A 122 3.30 4.53 -9.64
C LEU A 122 3.55 5.23 -8.30
N ARG A 123 3.36 6.55 -8.24
CA ARG A 123 3.53 7.34 -7.02
C ARG A 123 2.52 6.95 -5.94
N GLN A 124 1.27 6.67 -6.31
CA GLN A 124 0.25 6.14 -5.39
C GLN A 124 0.69 4.82 -4.78
N LYS A 125 1.25 3.89 -5.57
CA LYS A 125 1.78 2.61 -5.04
C LYS A 125 2.85 2.84 -3.99
N ILE A 126 3.82 3.72 -4.26
CA ILE A 126 4.88 4.05 -3.31
C ILE A 126 4.32 4.66 -2.01
N ILE A 127 3.37 5.60 -2.12
CA ILE A 127 2.71 6.22 -0.97
C ILE A 127 2.06 5.14 -0.08
N ILE A 128 1.26 4.25 -0.69
CA ILE A 128 0.58 3.16 0.02
C ILE A 128 1.60 2.22 0.69
N SER A 129 2.65 1.83 -0.05
CA SER A 129 3.71 0.96 0.46
C SER A 129 4.43 1.57 1.67
N LEU A 130 4.79 2.85 1.61
CA LEU A 130 5.38 3.56 2.75
C LEU A 130 4.40 3.63 3.93
N GLY A 131 3.08 3.70 3.69
CA GLY A 131 2.08 3.64 4.76
C GLY A 131 2.08 2.32 5.54
N TRP A 132 2.51 1.22 4.93
CA TRP A 132 2.57 -0.10 5.55
C TRP A 132 3.83 -0.35 6.39
N ILE A 133 4.96 0.22 5.97
CA ILE A 133 6.28 -0.08 6.54
C ILE A 133 7.00 1.12 7.16
N GLY A 134 6.50 2.34 6.90
CA GLY A 134 7.12 3.58 7.33
C GLY A 134 7.07 3.79 8.83
N SER A 135 7.95 4.64 9.30
CA SER A 135 8.11 5.01 10.71
C SER A 135 7.67 6.46 10.94
N SER A 136 7.82 6.96 12.17
CA SER A 136 7.57 8.38 12.45
C SER A 136 8.45 9.34 11.64
N ASN A 137 9.56 8.87 11.05
CA ASN A 137 10.46 9.68 10.24
C ASN A 137 9.84 10.05 8.88
N GLU A 138 8.92 9.23 8.39
CA GLU A 138 8.28 9.43 7.08
C GLU A 138 7.00 10.27 7.15
N ILE A 139 6.58 10.73 8.34
CA ILE A 139 5.37 11.57 8.50
C ILE A 139 5.43 12.83 7.62
N ASP A 140 6.61 13.46 7.56
CA ASP A 140 6.79 14.71 6.82
C ASP A 140 6.67 14.51 5.30
N ILE A 141 7.00 13.30 4.80
CA ILE A 141 6.79 12.93 3.40
C ILE A 141 5.29 12.96 3.06
N PHE A 142 4.46 12.34 3.90
CA PHE A 142 3.01 12.28 3.65
C PHE A 142 2.32 13.62 3.84
N THR A 143 2.72 14.42 4.84
CA THR A 143 2.15 15.76 5.05
C THR A 143 2.52 16.72 3.93
N LYS A 144 3.68 16.54 3.28
CA LYS A 144 4.00 17.24 2.04
C LYS A 144 3.09 16.77 0.90
N LYS A 145 2.97 15.45 0.67
CA LYS A 145 2.18 14.90 -0.44
C LYS A 145 0.68 15.21 -0.32
N ILE A 146 0.09 15.15 0.87
CA ILE A 146 -1.32 15.52 1.09
C ILE A 146 -1.60 17.00 0.74
N SER A 147 -0.60 17.89 0.88
CA SER A 147 -0.75 19.33 0.62
C SER A 147 -0.38 19.76 -0.80
N GLU A 148 0.62 19.12 -1.40
CA GLU A 148 1.28 19.63 -2.61
C GLU A 148 1.13 18.73 -3.83
N ASP A 149 0.76 17.45 -3.67
CA ASP A 149 0.66 16.54 -4.81
C ASP A 149 -0.44 17.00 -5.76
N LYS A 150 -0.16 16.94 -7.07
CA LYS A 150 -1.10 17.38 -8.11
C LYS A 150 -2.24 16.39 -8.29
N ASP A 151 -1.97 15.10 -8.05
CA ASP A 151 -2.95 14.03 -8.19
C ASP A 151 -3.81 13.88 -6.93
N SER A 152 -5.13 13.87 -7.10
CA SER A 152 -6.08 13.80 -5.98
C SER A 152 -5.96 12.49 -5.20
N LEU A 153 -5.72 11.37 -5.89
CA LEU A 153 -5.56 10.07 -5.27
C LEU A 153 -4.22 9.96 -4.52
N CYS A 154 -3.13 10.54 -5.01
CA CYS A 154 -1.89 10.66 -4.22
C CYS A 154 -2.12 11.41 -2.91
N ARG A 155 -2.87 12.52 -2.92
CA ARG A 155 -3.23 13.24 -1.69
C ARG A 155 -4.07 12.35 -0.76
N ALA A 156 -5.09 11.68 -1.30
CA ALA A 156 -5.96 10.80 -0.54
C ALA A 156 -5.22 9.60 0.08
N TRP A 157 -4.36 8.95 -0.69
CA TRP A 157 -3.56 7.83 -0.19
C TRP A 157 -2.49 8.27 0.80
N SER A 158 -2.01 9.51 0.73
CA SER A 158 -1.14 10.08 1.77
C SER A 158 -1.88 10.21 3.10
N ALA A 159 -3.13 10.68 3.07
CA ALA A 159 -4.00 10.74 4.24
C ALA A 159 -4.28 9.33 4.81
N SER A 160 -4.60 8.36 3.94
CA SER A 160 -4.80 6.96 4.33
C SER A 160 -3.54 6.34 4.93
N SER A 161 -2.37 6.61 4.35
CA SER A 161 -1.08 6.09 4.82
C SER A 161 -0.74 6.61 6.22
N LEU A 162 -0.97 7.90 6.50
CA LEU A 162 -0.83 8.46 7.86
C LEU A 162 -1.75 7.76 8.87
N MET A 163 -2.97 7.41 8.45
CA MET A 163 -3.89 6.63 9.29
C MET A 163 -3.38 5.19 9.48
N GLN A 164 -2.89 4.52 8.44
CA GLN A 164 -2.37 3.15 8.50
C GLN A 164 -1.15 3.03 9.43
N MET A 165 -0.27 4.03 9.44
CA MET A 165 0.88 4.07 10.35
C MET A 165 0.48 3.97 11.83
N SER A 166 -0.74 4.41 12.20
CA SER A 166 -1.26 4.27 13.56
C SER A 166 -1.52 2.81 13.99
N PHE A 167 -1.67 1.91 13.02
CA PHE A 167 -1.76 0.47 13.24
C PHE A 167 -0.39 -0.23 13.15
N HIS A 168 0.66 0.48 12.73
CA HIS A 168 1.94 -0.11 12.31
C HIS A 168 3.13 0.46 13.08
N GLY A 169 2.94 0.74 14.37
CA GLY A 169 4.02 1.07 15.30
C GLY A 169 4.24 2.57 15.53
N VAL A 170 3.53 3.45 14.82
CA VAL A 170 3.59 4.89 15.09
C VAL A 170 2.49 5.28 16.06
N GLY A 171 2.86 5.99 17.14
CA GLY A 171 1.93 6.38 18.19
C GLY A 171 0.78 7.24 17.64
N LYS A 172 -0.47 6.81 17.88
CA LYS A 172 -1.67 7.51 17.42
C LYS A 172 -1.71 8.99 17.83
N LYS A 173 -1.32 9.31 19.07
CA LYS A 173 -1.27 10.70 19.57
C LYS A 173 -0.26 11.56 18.79
N LEU A 174 0.94 11.01 18.54
CA LEU A 174 1.98 11.68 17.75
C LEU A 174 1.47 12.00 16.34
N LEU A 175 0.82 11.03 15.68
CA LEU A 175 0.22 11.24 14.36
C LEU A 175 -0.86 12.31 14.39
N GLN A 176 -1.79 12.25 15.37
CA GLN A 176 -2.83 13.26 15.53
C GLN A 176 -2.23 14.66 15.70
N GLU A 177 -1.24 14.82 16.58
CA GLU A 177 -0.57 16.11 16.84
C GLU A 177 0.11 16.66 15.58
N LYS A 178 0.87 15.82 14.86
CA LYS A 178 1.63 16.25 13.68
C LYS A 178 0.78 16.50 12.43
N THR A 179 -0.34 15.80 12.28
CA THR A 179 -1.06 15.74 10.99
C THR A 179 -2.40 16.48 10.98
N LYS A 180 -2.95 16.86 12.15
CA LYS A 180 -4.31 17.44 12.26
C LYS A 180 -4.55 18.63 11.34
N ALA A 181 -3.63 19.59 11.30
CA ALA A 181 -3.76 20.78 10.46
C ALA A 181 -3.71 20.43 8.96
N TYR A 182 -2.87 19.46 8.58
CA TYR A 182 -2.77 18.98 7.19
C TYR A 182 -4.06 18.30 6.74
N PHE A 183 -4.65 17.44 7.57
CA PHE A 183 -5.96 16.86 7.31
C PHE A 183 -7.05 17.94 7.17
N ALA A 184 -7.08 18.92 8.08
CA ALA A 184 -8.07 19.99 8.05
C ALA A 184 -8.00 20.79 6.74
N SER A 185 -6.78 21.19 6.35
CA SER A 185 -6.55 21.95 5.12
C SER A 185 -6.90 21.13 3.89
N ALA A 186 -6.38 19.90 3.78
CA ALA A 186 -6.57 19.06 2.61
C ALA A 186 -8.05 18.72 2.38
N ILE A 187 -8.77 18.32 3.45
CA ILE A 187 -10.21 18.02 3.36
C ILE A 187 -11.02 19.27 2.96
N ALA A 188 -10.62 20.45 3.42
CA ALA A 188 -11.31 21.70 3.10
C ALA A 188 -11.13 22.13 1.64
N SER A 189 -9.95 21.90 1.06
CA SER A 189 -9.60 22.36 -0.30
C SER A 189 -9.78 21.31 -1.39
N GLU A 190 -9.91 20.03 -1.05
CA GLU A 190 -10.00 18.95 -2.04
C GLU A 190 -11.26 19.07 -2.89
N THR A 191 -11.08 19.12 -4.21
CA THR A 191 -12.16 19.26 -5.20
C THR A 191 -12.66 17.91 -5.68
N ASP A 192 -11.81 16.88 -5.67
CA ASP A 192 -12.19 15.53 -6.04
C ASP A 192 -12.98 14.88 -4.88
N LEU A 193 -14.26 14.58 -5.12
CA LEU A 193 -15.16 14.08 -4.08
C LEU A 193 -14.71 12.72 -3.53
N TYR A 194 -14.21 11.84 -4.38
CA TYR A 194 -13.78 10.51 -3.96
C TYR A 194 -12.53 10.60 -3.09
N ALA A 195 -11.53 11.36 -3.53
CA ALA A 195 -10.33 11.66 -2.76
C ALA A 195 -10.68 12.33 -1.41
N CYS A 196 -11.59 13.31 -1.42
CA CYS A 196 -12.06 13.96 -0.21
C CYS A 196 -12.74 12.95 0.74
N GLY A 197 -13.55 12.04 0.21
CA GLY A 197 -14.19 10.96 0.96
C GLY A 197 -13.16 10.06 1.65
N ILE A 198 -12.12 9.62 0.94
CA ILE A 198 -11.02 8.83 1.48
C ILE A 198 -10.27 9.60 2.59
N MET A 199 -9.99 10.88 2.40
CA MET A 199 -9.33 11.71 3.43
C MET A 199 -10.18 11.83 4.70
N ILE A 200 -11.49 12.05 4.55
CA ILE A 200 -12.44 12.08 5.67
C ILE A 200 -12.50 10.72 6.36
N GLU A 201 -12.53 9.62 5.60
CA GLU A 201 -12.52 8.26 6.14
C GLU A 201 -11.24 7.95 6.93
N SER A 202 -10.10 8.40 6.42
CA SER A 202 -8.81 8.25 7.08
C SER A 202 -8.78 9.07 8.38
N ALA A 203 -9.25 10.32 8.32
CA ALA A 203 -9.35 11.17 9.50
C ALA A 203 -10.31 10.60 10.55
N GLN A 204 -11.47 10.04 10.18
CA GLN A 204 -12.40 9.51 11.19
C GLN A 204 -11.79 8.37 12.01
N ILE A 205 -11.02 7.49 11.37
CA ILE A 205 -10.33 6.38 12.03
C ILE A 205 -9.20 6.93 12.93
N LEU A 206 -8.36 7.81 12.36
CA LEU A 206 -7.22 8.36 13.07
C LEU A 206 -7.64 9.24 14.25
N PHE A 207 -8.74 9.99 14.16
CA PHE A 207 -9.21 10.88 15.22
C PHE A 207 -10.35 10.30 16.07
N GLY A 208 -10.83 9.09 15.75
CA GLY A 208 -11.88 8.40 16.51
C GLY A 208 -13.24 9.10 16.47
N LYS A 209 -13.64 9.63 15.30
CA LYS A 209 -14.88 10.40 15.10
C LYS A 209 -15.56 10.00 13.80
N LYS A 210 -16.73 9.36 13.84
CA LYS A 210 -17.47 8.96 12.64
C LYS A 210 -18.11 10.17 11.95
N TRP A 211 -17.82 10.37 10.66
CA TRP A 211 -18.47 11.40 9.82
C TRP A 211 -19.14 10.82 8.58
N ILE A 212 -18.61 9.73 8.02
CA ILE A 212 -19.09 9.15 6.76
C ILE A 212 -19.01 7.62 6.77
N SER A 213 -19.93 6.92 6.10
CA SER A 213 -19.84 5.48 5.86
C SER A 213 -18.95 5.19 4.65
N SER A 214 -18.30 4.02 4.63
CA SER A 214 -17.46 3.61 3.50
C SER A 214 -18.28 3.52 2.21
N SER A 215 -19.52 3.01 2.28
CA SER A 215 -20.44 2.99 1.14
C SER A 215 -20.71 4.37 0.54
N ALA A 216 -20.82 5.42 1.36
CA ALA A 216 -21.04 6.76 0.85
C ALA A 216 -19.81 7.32 0.11
N VAL A 217 -18.61 6.87 0.48
CA VAL A 217 -17.37 7.20 -0.23
C VAL A 217 -17.30 6.41 -1.54
N GLU A 218 -17.54 5.10 -1.50
CA GLU A 218 -17.54 4.20 -2.67
C GLU A 218 -18.56 4.63 -3.74
N ASP A 219 -19.78 5.00 -3.32
CA ASP A 219 -20.84 5.50 -4.19
C ASP A 219 -20.63 6.95 -4.64
N VAL A 220 -19.59 7.62 -4.11
CA VAL A 220 -19.30 9.05 -4.33
C VAL A 220 -20.54 9.93 -4.05
N ASP A 221 -21.22 9.66 -2.93
CA ASP A 221 -22.41 10.39 -2.50
C ASP A 221 -22.04 11.83 -2.11
N ALA A 222 -22.17 12.74 -3.07
CA ALA A 222 -21.76 14.13 -2.95
C ALA A 222 -22.40 14.84 -1.75
N GLU A 223 -23.69 14.58 -1.46
CA GLU A 223 -24.38 15.22 -0.34
C GLU A 223 -23.78 14.77 1.00
N LYS A 224 -23.56 13.46 1.16
CA LYS A 224 -22.96 12.90 2.38
C LYS A 224 -21.50 13.35 2.54
N ILE A 225 -20.72 13.36 1.45
CA ILE A 225 -19.32 13.79 1.47
C ILE A 225 -19.22 15.26 1.88
N GLU A 226 -20.02 16.16 1.30
CA GLU A 226 -19.99 17.59 1.65
C GLU A 226 -20.43 17.87 3.09
N LYS A 227 -21.45 17.13 3.57
CA LYS A 227 -21.89 17.22 4.97
C LYS A 227 -20.80 16.73 5.93
N ALA A 228 -20.13 15.63 5.57
CA ALA A 228 -19.03 15.07 6.34
C ALA A 228 -17.83 16.01 6.34
N ARG A 229 -17.48 16.61 5.20
CA ARG A 229 -16.42 17.62 5.04
C ARG A 229 -16.58 18.76 6.04
N LYS A 230 -17.75 19.41 6.06
CA LYS A 230 -18.05 20.51 7.00
C LYS A 230 -17.86 20.09 8.47
N SER A 231 -18.28 18.87 8.80
CA SER A 231 -18.19 18.33 10.17
C SER A 231 -16.75 17.99 10.57
N ALA A 232 -15.99 17.37 9.66
CA ALA A 232 -14.60 16.99 9.86
C ALA A 232 -13.70 18.22 10.00
N VAL A 233 -13.78 19.17 9.07
CA VAL A 233 -12.99 20.42 9.09
C VAL A 233 -13.24 21.21 10.39
N ARG A 234 -14.51 21.34 10.80
CA ARG A 234 -14.86 22.00 12.07
C ARG A 234 -14.26 21.31 13.29
N PHE A 235 -14.13 19.99 13.28
CA PHE A 235 -13.50 19.26 14.38
C PHE A 235 -11.97 19.41 14.36
N LEU A 236 -11.36 19.35 13.17
CA LEU A 236 -9.90 19.39 13.02
C LEU A 236 -9.30 20.78 13.24
N ASN A 237 -10.07 21.85 13.01
CA ASN A 237 -9.65 23.23 13.26
C ASN A 237 -9.81 23.70 14.73
N LYS A 238 -10.35 22.87 15.61
CA LYS A 238 -10.43 23.15 17.06
C LYS A 238 -9.17 22.67 17.77
#